data_AF-A0A7W3MZM8-F1
#
_entry.id   AF-A0A7W3MZM8-F1
#
_cell.length_a   1.000
_cell.length_b   1.000
_cell.length_c   1.000
_cell.angle_alpha   90.00
_cell.angle_beta   90.00
_cell.angle_gamma   90.00
#
_symmetry.space_group_name_H-M   'P 1'
#
loop_
_entity.id
_entity.type
_entity.pdbx_description
1 polymer ?
#
loop_
_entity_poly.entity_id
_entity_poly.type
_entity_poly.pdbx_seq_one_letter_code
_entity_poly.pdbx_strand_id
1 'polypeptide(L)'
;MNLDFSADPTFSWYVVLLALSSIVMLALGAIGGGMSVGERILNVLFGVGFLGYAVYLGFIFEGGEYTLFFYAFILPVLMVGKFVKTLVAGRQPA
;
A
#
# COMPACT_ATOMS: atom_id res chain seq x y z
N MET A 1 17.33 12.45 2.34
CA MET A 1 15.97 11.93 2.59
C MET A 1 15.04 13.12 2.61
N ASN A 2 14.00 13.10 1.79
CA ASN A 2 13.15 14.27 1.51
C ASN A 2 11.98 14.43 2.50
N LEU A 3 11.93 13.63 3.57
CA LEU A 3 10.89 13.73 4.59
C LEU A 3 11.24 14.82 5.60
N ASP A 4 10.49 15.93 5.56
CA ASP A 4 10.54 16.99 6.55
C ASP A 4 9.12 17.27 7.07
N PHE A 5 8.82 16.73 8.25
CA PHE A 5 7.50 16.88 8.89
C PHE A 5 7.25 18.27 9.46
N SER A 6 8.27 19.12 9.56
CA SER A 6 8.13 20.50 10.03
C SER A 6 7.88 21.45 8.87
N ALA A 7 8.51 21.21 7.72
CA ALA A 7 8.38 22.04 6.53
C ALA A 7 7.18 21.62 5.64
N ASP A 8 7.03 20.33 5.34
CA ASP A 8 5.89 19.80 4.58
C ASP A 8 5.35 18.50 5.22
N PRO A 9 4.47 18.66 6.23
CA PRO A 9 3.84 17.52 6.90
C PRO A 9 2.99 16.66 5.95
N THR A 10 2.33 17.28 4.95
CA THR A 10 1.39 16.59 4.06
C THR A 10 2.15 15.65 3.13
N PHE A 11 3.21 16.15 2.49
CA PHE A 11 4.12 15.34 1.68
C PHE A 11 4.71 14.20 2.50
N SER A 12 5.21 14.51 3.69
CA SER A 12 5.90 13.53 4.53
C SER A 12 4.99 12.39 4.95
N TRP A 13 3.76 12.70 5.36
CA TRP A 13 2.74 11.69 5.67
C TRP A 13 2.28 10.91 4.45
N TYR A 14 2.16 11.56 3.29
CA TYR A 14 1.82 10.87 2.05
C TYR A 14 2.85 9.78 1.71
N VAL A 15 4.14 10.09 1.78
CA VAL A 15 5.21 9.10 1.52
C VAL A 15 5.21 7.98 2.55
N VAL A 16 4.99 8.29 3.84
CA VAL A 16 4.84 7.27 4.90
C VAL A 16 3.65 6.34 4.63
N LEU A 17 2.50 6.90 4.24
CA LEU A 17 1.30 6.12 3.93
C LEU A 17 1.51 5.23 2.70
N LEU A 18 2.23 5.69 1.67
CA LEU A 18 2.62 4.86 0.52
C LEU A 18 3.51 3.69 0.96
N ALA A 19 4.55 3.97 1.76
CA ALA A 19 5.45 2.94 2.26
C ALA A 19 4.70 1.90 3.12
N LEU A 20 3.87 2.35 4.06
CA LEU A 20 3.06 1.45 4.88
C LEU A 20 2.10 0.60 4.04
N SER A 21 1.40 1.23 3.09
CA SER A 21 0.48 0.54 2.18
C SER A 21 1.20 -0.51 1.33
N SER A 22 2.41 -0.22 0.86
CA SER A 22 3.21 -1.18 0.11
C SER A 22 3.52 -2.44 0.91
N ILE A 23 3.94 -2.29 2.17
CA ILE A 23 4.27 -3.41 3.05
C ILE A 23 3.01 -4.27 3.26
N VAL A 24 1.88 -3.63 3.56
CA VAL A 24 0.61 -4.33 3.75
C VAL A 24 0.22 -5.10 2.49
N MET A 25 0.19 -4.45 1.33
CA MET A 25 -0.24 -5.09 0.09
C MET A 25 0.71 -6.23 -0.34
N LEU A 26 2.02 -6.03 -0.24
CA LEU A 26 2.99 -7.10 -0.52
C LEU A 26 2.81 -8.29 0.43
N ALA A 27 2.57 -8.03 1.72
CA ALA A 27 2.29 -9.08 2.69
C ALA A 27 0.99 -9.85 2.36
N LEU A 28 -0.09 -9.15 1.99
CA LEU A 28 -1.35 -9.78 1.58
C LEU A 28 -1.17 -10.67 0.34
N GLY A 29 -0.44 -10.18 -0.68
CA GLY A 29 -0.13 -10.94 -1.89
C GLY A 29 0.69 -12.19 -1.60
N ALA A 30 1.68 -12.08 -0.71
CA ALA A 30 2.54 -13.19 -0.29
C ALA A 30 1.76 -14.25 0.51
N ILE A 31 1.04 -13.83 1.55
CA ILE A 31 0.33 -14.74 2.47
C ILE A 31 -0.85 -15.42 1.77
N GLY A 32 -1.59 -14.69 0.93
CA GLY A 32 -2.72 -15.21 0.18
C GLY A 32 -3.99 -15.43 1.00
N GLY A 33 -3.96 -16.17 2.11
CA GLY A 33 -5.07 -16.30 3.07
C GLY A 33 -6.46 -16.60 2.48
N GLY A 34 -6.52 -17.41 1.41
CA GLY A 34 -7.76 -17.74 0.71
C GLY A 34 -8.21 -16.74 -0.37
N MET A 35 -7.41 -15.69 -0.64
CA MET A 35 -7.63 -14.79 -1.77
C MET A 35 -7.35 -15.51 -3.10
N SER A 36 -8.07 -15.08 -4.14
CA SER A 36 -7.84 -15.56 -5.51
C SER A 36 -6.47 -15.15 -6.03
N VAL A 37 -5.96 -15.88 -7.03
CA VAL A 37 -4.68 -15.56 -7.68
C VAL A 37 -4.68 -14.14 -8.25
N GLY A 38 -5.80 -13.71 -8.85
CA GLY A 38 -5.93 -12.35 -9.38
C GLY A 38 -5.80 -11.27 -8.30
N GLU A 39 -6.43 -11.46 -7.13
CA GLU A 39 -6.31 -10.52 -6.01
C GLU A 39 -4.89 -10.48 -5.45
N ARG A 40 -4.20 -11.63 -5.39
CA ARG A 40 -2.80 -11.68 -4.94
C ARG A 40 -1.88 -10.93 -5.89
N ILE A 41 -2.04 -11.15 -7.20
CA ILE A 41 -1.27 -10.43 -8.23
C ILE A 41 -1.54 -8.93 -8.13
N LEU A 42 -2.80 -8.53 -7.98
CA LEU A 42 -3.18 -7.13 -7.81
C LEU A 42 -2.50 -6.52 -6.58
N ASN A 43 -2.50 -7.23 -5.45
CA ASN A 43 -1.83 -6.79 -4.24
C ASN A 43 -0.31 -6.59 -4.45
N VAL A 44 0.34 -7.53 -5.15
CA VAL A 44 1.78 -7.42 -5.43
C VAL A 44 2.07 -6.24 -6.37
N LEU A 45 1.33 -6.09 -7.46
CA LEU A 45 1.57 -5.03 -8.45
C LEU A 45 1.42 -3.63 -7.83
N PHE A 46 0.33 -3.39 -7.10
CA PHE A 46 0.12 -2.11 -6.43
C PHE A 46 1.08 -1.91 -5.26
N GLY A 47 1.43 -2.98 -4.52
CA GLY A 47 2.44 -2.92 -3.48
C GLY A 47 3.80 -2.49 -4.02
N VAL A 48 4.27 -3.09 -5.11
CA VAL A 48 5.51 -2.69 -5.80
C VAL A 48 5.42 -1.26 -6.33
N GLY A 49 4.28 -0.88 -6.94
CA GLY A 49 4.07 0.48 -7.43
C GLY A 49 4.14 1.54 -6.32
N PHE A 50 3.48 1.30 -5.19
CA PHE A 50 3.51 2.19 -4.03
C PHE A 50 4.91 2.25 -3.40
N LEU A 51 5.61 1.12 -3.31
CA LEU A 51 6.98 1.10 -2.82
C LEU A 51 7.90 1.91 -3.73
N GLY A 52 7.82 1.68 -5.04
CA GLY A 52 8.61 2.42 -6.02
C GLY A 52 8.38 3.93 -5.93
N TYR A 53 7.11 4.35 -5.80
CA TYR A 53 6.80 5.77 -5.68
C TYR A 53 7.21 6.37 -4.34
N ALA A 54 7.04 5.64 -3.23
CA ALA A 54 7.53 6.07 -1.91
C ALA A 54 9.06 6.24 -1.90
N VAL A 55 9.79 5.30 -2.51
CA VAL A 55 11.24 5.38 -2.64
C VAL A 55 11.65 6.56 -3.51
N TYR A 56 11.00 6.73 -4.67
CA TYR A 56 11.24 7.86 -5.55
C TYR A 56 11.05 9.19 -4.80
N LEU A 57 9.89 9.41 -4.18
CA LEU A 57 9.60 10.66 -3.48
C LEU A 57 10.48 10.87 -2.24
N GLY A 58 10.74 9.83 -1.46
CA GLY A 58 11.47 9.93 -0.19
C GLY A 58 13.00 10.05 -0.35
N PHE A 59 13.57 9.54 -1.44
CA PHE A 59 15.03 9.44 -1.59
C PHE A 59 15.60 10.02 -2.89
N ILE A 60 14.83 10.06 -3.98
CA ILE A 60 15.33 10.45 -5.31
C ILE A 60 14.79 11.83 -5.73
N PHE A 61 13.58 12.18 -5.31
CA PHE A 61 12.94 13.43 -5.68
C PHE A 61 13.61 14.62 -4.98
N GLU A 62 14.07 15.59 -5.77
CA GLU A 62 14.83 16.77 -5.31
C GLU A 62 13.97 18.05 -5.24
N GLY A 63 12.69 17.97 -5.58
CA GLY A 63 11.75 19.10 -5.57
C GLY A 63 11.03 19.31 -6.91
N GLY A 64 10.00 20.15 -6.90
CA GLY A 64 9.11 20.40 -8.04
C GLY A 64 7.66 19.97 -7.75
N GLU A 65 6.90 19.73 -8.81
CA GLU A 65 5.52 19.24 -8.70
C GLU A 65 5.48 17.72 -8.57
N TYR A 66 4.61 17.22 -7.69
CA TYR A 66 4.31 15.81 -7.51
C TYR A 66 2.79 15.62 -7.43
N THR A 67 2.33 14.42 -7.80
CA THR A 67 0.89 14.12 -7.82
C THR A 67 0.48 13.28 -6.63
N LEU A 68 -0.45 13.80 -5.84
CA LEU A 68 -1.02 13.09 -4.69
C LEU A 68 -2.18 12.21 -5.13
N PHE A 69 -1.93 10.90 -5.19
CA PHE A 69 -2.96 9.91 -5.50
C PHE A 69 -3.69 9.42 -4.24
N PHE A 70 -4.30 10.33 -3.45
CA PHE A 70 -4.96 9.93 -2.19
C PHE A 70 -6.02 8.83 -2.35
N TYR A 71 -6.75 8.82 -3.48
CA TYR A 71 -7.71 7.77 -3.78
C TYR A 71 -7.07 6.38 -3.91
N ALA A 72 -5.78 6.29 -4.19
CA ALA A 72 -5.07 5.01 -4.29
C ALA A 72 -5.03 4.26 -2.94
N PHE A 73 -5.14 4.96 -1.80
CA PHE A 73 -5.16 4.34 -0.47
C PHE A 73 -6.46 3.63 -0.13
N ILE A 74 -7.53 3.84 -0.90
CA ILE A 74 -8.77 3.07 -0.76
C ILE A 74 -8.49 1.59 -1.02
N LEU A 75 -7.62 1.29 -2.00
CA LEU A 75 -7.34 -0.07 -2.41
C LEU A 75 -6.71 -0.94 -1.29
N PRO A 76 -5.62 -0.52 -0.61
CA PRO A 76 -5.10 -1.24 0.56
C PRO A 76 -6.17 -1.57 1.60
N VAL A 77 -7.01 -0.59 1.96
CA VAL A 77 -8.05 -0.76 2.99
C VAL A 77 -9.07 -1.83 2.56
N LEU A 78 -9.53 -1.77 1.31
CA LEU A 78 -10.43 -2.77 0.75
C LEU A 78 -9.79 -4.16 0.73
N MET A 79 -8.52 -4.27 0.33
CA MET A 79 -7.82 -5.55 0.27
C MET A 79 -7.64 -6.18 1.64
N VAL A 80 -7.31 -5.38 2.67
CA VAL A 80 -7.26 -5.85 4.06
C VAL A 80 -8.63 -6.38 4.51
N GLY A 81 -9.71 -5.63 4.26
CA GLY A 81 -11.06 -6.05 4.63
C GLY A 81 -11.46 -7.37 3.95
N LYS A 82 -11.13 -7.54 2.66
CA LYS A 82 -11.36 -8.79 1.93
C LYS A 82 -10.55 -9.94 2.52
N PHE A 83 -9.26 -9.73 2.81
CA PHE A 83 -8.40 -10.75 3.40
C PHE A 83 -8.89 -11.22 4.79
N VAL A 84 -9.32 -10.28 5.65
CA VAL A 84 -9.91 -10.65 6.95
C VAL A 84 -11.17 -11.49 6.74
N LYS A 85 -12.04 -11.10 5.79
CA LYS A 85 -13.25 -11.85 5.48
C LYS A 85 -12.94 -13.27 4.97
N THR A 86 -11.95 -13.45 4.10
CA THR A 86 -11.57 -14.79 3.60
C THR A 86 -11.01 -15.67 4.72
N LEU A 87 -10.22 -15.09 5.63
CA LEU A 87 -9.70 -15.79 6.80
C LEU A 87 -10.78 -16.19 7.82
N VAL A 88 -11.86 -15.42 7.94
CA VAL A 88 -12.99 -15.75 8.84
C VAL A 88 -13.89 -16.79 8.18
N ALA A 89 -14.22 -16.62 6.90
CA ALA A 89 -15.07 -17.57 6.17
C ALA A 89 -14.44 -18.97 6.05
N GLY A 90 -13.12 -19.05 5.89
CA GLY A 90 -12.40 -20.33 5.88
C GLY A 90 -12.36 -21.06 7.23
N ARG A 91 -12.80 -20.42 8.33
CA ARG A 91 -12.80 -20.99 9.68
C ARG A 91 -14.16 -21.54 10.12
N GLN A 92 -15.20 -21.44 9.31
CA GLN A 92 -16.52 -21.95 9.66
C GLN A 92 -16.60 -23.44 9.26
N PRO A 93 -16.55 -24.40 10.22
CA PRO A 93 -16.71 -25.81 9.89
C PRO A 93 -18.13 -26.05 9.35
N ALA A 94 -18.21 -26.80 8.26
CA ALA A 94 -19.48 -27.28 7.69
C ALA A 94 -20.21 -28.23 8.65
#